data_AF-U2JG88-F1
#
_entry.id   AF-U2JG88-F1
#
_cell.length_a   1.000
_cell.length_b   1.000
_cell.length_c   1.000
_cell.angle_alpha   90.00
_cell.angle_beta   90.00
_cell.angle_gamma   90.00
#
_symmetry.space_group_name_H-M   'P 1'
#
loop_
_entity.id
_entity.type
_entity.pdbx_description
1 polymer ?
#
loop_
_entity_poly.entity_id
_entity_poly.type
_entity_poly.pdbx_seq_one_letter_code
_entity_poly.pdbx_strand_id
1 'polypeptide(L)'
;NGKTISDRNDRFKSEKICKELTAKHGLYFADGKEKVKKHRLKEPDKTKYEIYQALKAEIARCRDWKDLLAHLKKQDIGVRFKYKGNSQEVQGIIFEKNGYHFNGSKVDRNFSYSKIDFALQQNNREHEQQTQGMINLISNVASVTSEI
;
A
#
# COMPACT_ATOMS: atom_id res chain seq x y z
N ASN A 1 0.73 -40.20 35.77
CA ASN A 1 -0.17 -40.07 34.61
C ASN A 1 0.25 -38.90 33.72
N GLY A 2 1.34 -39.07 32.96
CA GLY A 2 1.80 -38.05 32.00
C GLY A 2 1.04 -38.21 30.69
N LYS A 3 -0.07 -37.48 30.52
CA LYS A 3 -0.73 -37.40 29.21
C LYS A 3 0.07 -36.45 28.32
N THR A 4 0.61 -36.97 27.22
CA THR A 4 1.27 -36.17 26.18
C THR A 4 0.27 -35.16 25.61
N ILE A 5 0.58 -33.87 25.74
CA ILE A 5 -0.24 -32.81 25.14
C ILE A 5 0.00 -32.85 23.63
N SER A 6 -1.09 -32.91 22.86
CA SER A 6 -1.02 -32.85 21.41
C SER A 6 -0.71 -31.42 20.96
N ASP A 7 0.36 -31.27 20.18
CA ASP A 7 0.82 -30.05 19.50
C ASP A 7 -0.09 -29.63 18.32
N ARG A 8 -1.11 -30.44 18.01
CA ARG A 8 -2.00 -30.18 16.89
C ARG A 8 -2.73 -28.85 17.08
N ASN A 9 -2.56 -27.96 16.10
CA ASN A 9 -3.13 -26.61 16.05
C ASN A 9 -2.69 -25.67 17.18
N ASP A 10 -1.55 -25.91 17.82
CA ASP A 10 -1.07 -25.08 18.94
C ASP A 10 -0.91 -23.60 18.55
N ARG A 11 -0.50 -23.32 17.31
CA ARG A 11 -0.45 -21.94 16.78
C ARG A 11 -1.82 -21.25 16.86
N PHE A 12 -2.87 -21.92 16.40
CA PHE A 12 -4.22 -21.37 16.37
C PHE A 12 -4.83 -21.25 17.78
N LYS A 13 -4.58 -22.24 18.64
CA LYS A 13 -5.01 -22.20 20.05
C LYS A 13 -4.32 -21.06 20.81
N SER A 14 -3.01 -20.92 20.64
CA SER A 14 -2.22 -19.86 21.27
C SER A 14 -2.63 -18.48 20.76
N GLU A 15 -2.84 -18.32 19.46
CA GLU A 15 -3.35 -17.07 18.89
C GLU A 15 -4.73 -16.69 19.47
N LYS A 16 -5.64 -17.66 19.58
CA LYS A 16 -6.98 -17.46 20.15
C LYS A 16 -6.89 -17.02 21.62
N ILE A 17 -6.10 -17.72 22.43
CA ILE A 17 -5.88 -17.38 23.86
C ILE A 17 -5.30 -15.96 24.00
N CYS A 18 -4.30 -15.62 23.20
CA CYS A 18 -3.71 -14.28 23.23
C CYS A 18 -4.71 -13.19 22.81
N LYS A 19 -5.58 -13.45 21.83
CA LYS A 19 -6.65 -12.51 21.44
C LYS A 19 -7.68 -12.34 22.55
N GLU A 20 -8.12 -13.43 23.18
CA GLU A 20 -9.06 -13.41 24.30
C GLU A 20 -8.49 -12.64 25.50
N LEU A 21 -7.21 -12.85 25.83
CA LEU A 21 -6.51 -12.10 26.87
C LEU A 21 -6.43 -10.60 26.54
N THR A 22 -6.07 -10.27 25.30
CA THR A 22 -6.01 -8.87 24.84
C THR A 22 -7.38 -8.19 24.99
N ALA A 23 -8.47 -8.85 24.60
CA ALA A 23 -9.82 -8.34 24.77
C ALA A 23 -10.23 -8.22 26.25
N LYS A 24 -9.95 -9.24 27.07
CA LYS A 24 -10.27 -9.26 28.51
C LYS A 24 -9.62 -8.11 29.28
N HIS A 25 -8.40 -7.74 28.90
CA HIS A 25 -7.65 -6.64 29.51
C HIS A 25 -7.94 -5.27 28.87
N GLY A 26 -8.96 -5.16 28.00
CA GLY A 26 -9.34 -3.90 27.35
C GLY A 26 -8.25 -3.34 26.42
N LEU A 27 -7.34 -4.19 25.96
CA LEU A 27 -6.27 -3.81 25.05
C LEU A 27 -6.82 -3.74 23.62
N TYR A 28 -6.39 -2.73 22.88
CA TYR A 28 -6.88 -2.44 21.54
C TYR A 28 -6.12 -3.25 20.48
N PHE A 29 -6.86 -3.93 19.60
CA PHE A 29 -6.31 -4.45 18.35
C PHE A 29 -6.23 -3.33 17.33
N ALA A 30 -5.03 -3.00 16.89
CA ALA A 30 -4.87 -2.05 15.80
C ALA A 30 -5.37 -2.68 14.50
N ASP A 31 -6.49 -2.19 13.98
CA ASP A 31 -7.05 -2.60 12.68
C ASP A 31 -6.15 -2.20 11.50
N GLY A 32 -5.24 -1.25 11.73
CA GLY A 32 -4.23 -0.85 10.77
C GLY A 32 -3.35 0.30 11.27
N LYS A 33 -2.84 1.10 10.34
CA LYS A 33 -1.82 2.14 10.59
C LYS A 33 -2.40 3.54 10.78
N GLU A 34 -3.70 3.62 11.06
CA GLU A 34 -4.45 4.88 11.12
C GLU A 34 -4.12 5.71 12.38
N LYS A 35 -3.90 5.05 13.53
CA LYS A 35 -3.73 5.70 14.85
C LYS A 35 -2.30 5.62 15.39
N VAL A 36 -1.30 5.79 14.53
CA VAL A 36 0.12 5.73 14.93
C VAL A 36 0.54 7.03 15.61
N LYS A 37 1.06 6.93 16.84
CA LYS A 37 1.66 8.06 17.56
C LYS A 37 3.01 8.43 16.95
N LYS A 38 3.00 9.20 15.85
CA LYS A 38 4.19 9.52 15.03
C LYS A 38 5.38 10.04 15.85
N HIS A 39 5.13 10.87 16.86
CA HIS A 39 6.17 11.43 17.75
C HIS A 39 6.88 10.39 18.63
N ARG A 40 6.34 9.18 18.79
CA ARG A 40 6.95 8.09 19.56
C ARG A 40 7.73 7.10 18.69
N LEU A 41 7.62 7.19 17.37
CA LEU A 41 8.35 6.30 16.48
C LEU A 41 9.84 6.62 16.54
N LYS A 42 10.64 5.56 16.70
CA LYS A 42 12.09 5.61 16.60
C LYS A 42 12.52 5.03 15.26
N GLU A 43 13.72 5.34 14.83
CA GLU A 43 14.30 4.67 13.67
C GLU A 43 14.51 3.18 13.95
N PRO A 44 14.31 2.29 12.96
CA PRO A 44 13.99 2.56 11.55
C PRO A 44 12.48 2.71 11.26
N ASP A 45 11.61 2.52 12.26
CA ASP A 45 10.15 2.49 12.06
C ASP A 45 9.55 3.85 11.74
N LYS A 46 10.16 4.94 12.23
CA LYS A 46 9.80 6.30 11.84
C LYS A 46 9.95 6.49 10.33
N THR A 47 11.14 6.23 9.78
CA THR A 47 11.38 6.31 8.32
C THR A 47 10.46 5.38 7.53
N LYS A 48 10.26 4.13 7.99
CA LYS A 48 9.33 3.18 7.34
C LYS A 48 7.91 3.74 7.27
N TYR A 49 7.45 4.42 8.32
CA TYR A 49 6.13 5.01 8.36
C TYR A 49 6.01 6.25 7.47
N GLU A 50 7.06 7.06 7.33
CA GLU A 50 7.11 8.16 6.37
C GLU A 50 6.97 7.64 4.93
N ILE A 51 7.72 6.59 4.57
CA ILE A 51 7.58 5.92 3.27
C ILE A 51 6.15 5.39 3.09
N TYR A 52 5.56 4.78 4.12
CA TYR A 52 4.18 4.29 4.06
C TYR A 52 3.18 5.42 3.74
N GLN A 53 3.31 6.57 4.39
CA GLN A 53 2.40 7.70 4.19
C GLN A 53 2.54 8.29 2.79
N ALA A 54 3.78 8.48 2.34
CA ALA A 54 4.06 8.95 0.98
C ALA A 54 3.45 8.00 -0.06
N LEU A 55 3.71 6.70 0.04
CA LEU A 55 3.14 5.71 -0.89
C LEU A 55 1.62 5.72 -0.87
N LYS A 56 0.99 5.74 0.31
CA LYS A 56 -0.48 5.79 0.44
C LYS A 56 -1.07 7.00 -0.29
N ALA A 57 -0.44 8.17 -0.16
CA ALA A 57 -0.90 9.40 -0.77
C ALA A 57 -0.63 9.47 -2.28
N GLU A 58 0.57 9.09 -2.72
CA GLU A 58 0.97 9.19 -4.12
C GLU A 58 0.31 8.12 -5.00
N ILE A 59 0.18 6.88 -4.52
CA ILE A 59 -0.50 5.82 -5.28
C ILE A 59 -1.97 6.15 -5.52
N ALA A 60 -2.64 6.87 -4.62
CA ALA A 60 -4.04 7.27 -4.79
C ALA A 60 -4.24 8.34 -5.89
N ARG A 61 -3.18 9.04 -6.32
CA ARG A 61 -3.27 10.13 -7.32
C ARG A 61 -2.55 9.84 -8.64
N CYS A 62 -1.53 9.00 -8.62
CA CYS A 62 -0.73 8.68 -9.80
C CYS A 62 -1.45 7.64 -10.67
N ARG A 63 -1.18 7.68 -11.97
CA ARG A 63 -1.78 6.78 -12.97
C ARG A 63 -0.76 5.89 -13.66
N ASP A 64 0.51 6.24 -13.54
CA ASP A 64 1.62 5.46 -14.06
C ASP A 64 2.82 5.49 -13.12
N TRP A 65 3.81 4.65 -13.44
CA TRP A 65 5.03 4.53 -12.68
C TRP A 65 5.92 5.76 -12.77
N LYS A 66 5.94 6.45 -13.92
CA LYS A 66 6.82 7.60 -14.14
C LYS A 66 6.44 8.73 -13.18
N ASP A 67 5.16 9.03 -13.08
CA ASP A 67 4.63 10.04 -12.17
C ASP A 67 4.86 9.63 -10.72
N LEU A 68 4.53 8.39 -10.35
CA LEU A 68 4.76 7.89 -8.99
C LEU A 68 6.23 8.03 -8.56
N LEU A 69 7.17 7.62 -9.42
CA LEU A 69 8.60 7.72 -9.13
C LEU A 69 9.06 9.18 -9.01
N ALA A 70 8.54 10.08 -9.84
CA ALA A 70 8.86 11.51 -9.75
C ALA A 70 8.36 12.13 -8.44
N HIS A 71 7.14 11.78 -8.02
CA HIS A 71 6.55 12.25 -6.77
C HIS A 71 7.26 11.70 -5.53
N LEU A 72 7.65 10.43 -5.53
CA LEU A 72 8.44 9.83 -4.45
C LEU A 72 9.85 10.45 -4.37
N LYS A 73 10.49 10.71 -5.51
CA LYS A 73 11.80 11.38 -5.55
C LYS A 73 11.75 12.79 -4.96
N LYS A 74 10.69 13.56 -5.22
CA LYS A 74 10.46 14.88 -4.59
C LYS A 74 10.36 14.82 -3.06
N GLN A 75 9.96 13.68 -2.51
CA GLN A 75 9.88 13.41 -1.08
C GLN A 75 11.14 12.73 -0.53
N ASP A 76 12.23 12.73 -1.30
CA ASP A 76 13.49 12.08 -0.93
C ASP A 76 13.31 10.58 -0.63
N ILE A 77 12.51 9.91 -1.47
CA ILE A 77 12.32 8.46 -1.42
C ILE A 77 12.93 7.85 -2.69
N GLY A 78 14.02 7.12 -2.51
CA GLY A 78 14.63 6.30 -3.55
C GLY A 78 13.83 5.02 -3.79
N VAL A 79 13.80 4.56 -5.04
CA VAL A 79 13.10 3.34 -5.45
C VAL A 79 14.04 2.47 -6.27
N ARG A 80 14.11 1.19 -5.95
CA ARG A 80 14.85 0.18 -6.72
C ARG A 80 13.99 -1.05 -6.97
N PHE A 81 13.98 -1.53 -8.21
CA PHE A 81 13.29 -2.77 -8.56
C PHE A 81 14.22 -3.96 -8.35
N LYS A 82 13.66 -5.06 -7.82
CA LYS A 82 14.33 -6.35 -7.73
C LYS A 82 13.93 -7.19 -8.93
N TYR A 83 14.92 -7.72 -9.64
CA TYR A 83 14.72 -8.55 -10.83
C TYR A 83 15.03 -10.01 -10.54
N LYS A 84 14.38 -10.90 -11.28
CA LYS A 84 14.63 -12.34 -11.20
C LYS A 84 15.87 -12.71 -11.99
N GLY A 85 17.03 -12.78 -11.32
CA GLY A 85 18.28 -13.26 -11.92
C GLY A 85 18.54 -12.63 -13.30
N ASN A 86 18.58 -13.46 -14.35
CA ASN A 86 18.88 -13.05 -15.72
C ASN A 86 17.66 -12.57 -16.53
N SER A 87 16.48 -12.41 -15.93
CA SER A 87 15.29 -11.90 -16.63
C SER A 87 14.94 -10.48 -16.23
N GLN A 88 14.20 -9.78 -17.09
CA GLN A 88 13.63 -8.47 -16.79
C GLN A 88 12.34 -8.55 -15.95
N GLU A 89 12.02 -9.73 -15.41
CA GLU A 89 10.84 -9.93 -14.56
C GLU A 89 11.09 -9.29 -13.19
N VAL A 90 10.27 -8.29 -12.84
CA VAL A 90 10.33 -7.63 -11.54
C VAL A 90 9.71 -8.53 -10.48
N GLN A 91 10.50 -8.95 -9.49
CA GLN A 91 10.04 -9.74 -8.33
C GLN A 91 9.69 -8.89 -7.12
N GLY A 92 10.16 -7.65 -7.07
CA GLY A 92 9.93 -6.81 -5.91
C GLY A 92 10.39 -5.39 -6.10
N ILE A 93 10.18 -4.61 -5.05
CA ILE A 93 10.50 -3.20 -4.99
C ILE A 93 11.12 -2.89 -3.63
N ILE A 94 12.11 -2.02 -3.61
CA ILE A 94 12.79 -1.52 -2.43
C ILE A 94 12.62 0.00 -2.39
N PHE A 95 12.25 0.49 -1.23
CA PHE A 95 12.19 1.92 -0.92
C PHE A 95 13.35 2.30 0.00
N GLU A 96 13.90 3.48 -0.24
CA GLU A 96 15.05 4.01 0.48
C GLU A 96 14.79 5.45 0.92
N LYS A 97 15.07 5.76 2.18
CA LYS A 97 14.97 7.12 2.75
C LYS A 97 15.82 7.19 4.00
N ASN A 98 16.44 8.34 4.30
CA ASN A 98 17.26 8.56 5.50
C ASN A 98 18.34 7.46 5.75
N GLY A 99 18.86 6.83 4.70
CA GLY A 99 19.81 5.71 4.79
C GLY A 99 19.20 4.33 5.12
N TYR A 100 17.88 4.24 5.36
CA TYR A 100 17.17 2.99 5.62
C TYR A 100 16.51 2.43 4.36
N HIS A 101 16.41 1.10 4.31
CA HIS A 101 15.94 0.35 3.14
C HIS A 101 14.83 -0.63 3.53
N PHE A 102 13.74 -0.63 2.77
CA PHE A 102 12.60 -1.52 3.03
C PHE A 102 12.09 -2.14 1.74
N ASN A 103 11.92 -3.47 1.75
CA ASN A 103 11.12 -4.12 0.71
C ASN A 103 9.68 -3.60 0.80
N GLY A 104 9.03 -3.39 -0.35
CA GLY A 104 7.68 -2.85 -0.39
C GLY A 104 6.68 -3.61 0.48
N SER A 105 6.68 -4.95 0.42
CA SER A 105 5.82 -5.81 1.26
C SER A 105 6.13 -5.74 2.76
N LYS A 106 7.30 -5.23 3.15
CA LYS A 106 7.68 -4.97 4.55
C LYS A 106 7.29 -3.56 5.00
N VAL A 107 7.11 -2.62 4.07
CA VAL A 107 6.45 -1.34 4.36
C VAL A 107 4.96 -1.61 4.55
N ASP A 108 4.31 -2.23 3.56
CA ASP A 108 2.92 -2.70 3.64
C ASP A 108 2.67 -3.80 2.59
N ARG A 109 1.77 -4.75 2.86
CA ARG A 109 1.41 -5.80 1.90
C ARG A 109 0.87 -5.23 0.58
N ASN A 110 0.26 -4.05 0.61
CA ASN A 110 -0.27 -3.37 -0.57
C ASN A 110 0.81 -2.65 -1.40
N PHE A 111 2.05 -2.57 -0.91
CA PHE A 111 3.14 -1.86 -1.57
C PHE A 111 4.16 -2.81 -2.22
N SER A 112 3.77 -4.04 -2.54
CA SER A 112 4.55 -4.87 -3.48
C SER A 112 4.46 -4.27 -4.89
N TYR A 113 5.44 -4.57 -5.74
CA TYR A 113 5.45 -4.13 -7.14
C TYR A 113 4.11 -4.40 -7.84
N SER A 114 3.65 -5.65 -7.82
CA SER A 114 2.40 -6.08 -8.46
C SER A 114 1.16 -5.36 -7.94
N LYS A 115 1.12 -4.99 -6.65
CA LYS A 115 -0.02 -4.29 -6.06
C LYS A 115 -0.03 -2.81 -6.42
N ILE A 116 1.14 -2.19 -6.46
CA ILE A 116 1.29 -0.81 -6.92
C ILE A 116 0.93 -0.73 -8.41
N ASP A 117 1.50 -1.61 -9.23
CA ASP A 117 1.23 -1.67 -10.66
C ASP A 117 -0.26 -1.82 -10.96
N PHE A 118 -0.92 -2.76 -10.27
CA PHE A 118 -2.35 -2.94 -10.38
C PHE A 118 -3.13 -1.67 -9.99
N ALA A 119 -2.78 -1.02 -8.89
CA ALA A 119 -3.46 0.20 -8.44
C ALA A 119 -3.32 1.34 -9.46
N LEU A 120 -2.12 1.55 -10.02
CA LEU A 120 -1.89 2.56 -11.06
C LEU A 120 -2.74 2.29 -12.31
N GLN A 121 -2.79 1.03 -12.75
CA GLN A 121 -3.65 0.64 -13.89
C GLN A 121 -5.14 0.89 -13.63
N GLN A 122 -5.63 0.61 -12.40
CA GLN A 122 -7.02 0.92 -12.06
C GLN A 122 -7.29 2.42 -12.09
N ASN A 123 -6.42 3.23 -11.47
CA ASN A 123 -6.56 4.69 -11.48
C ASN A 123 -6.58 5.25 -12.91
N ASN A 124 -5.75 4.70 -13.81
CA ASN A 124 -5.72 5.14 -15.20
C ASN A 124 -7.04 4.82 -15.92
N ARG A 125 -7.57 3.59 -15.75
CA ARG A 125 -8.86 3.18 -16.35
C ARG A 125 -10.02 4.01 -15.83
N GLU A 126 -10.09 4.25 -14.53
CA GLU A 126 -11.14 5.08 -13.93
C GLU A 126 -11.11 6.50 -14.48
N HIS A 127 -9.91 7.06 -14.65
CA HIS A 127 -9.76 8.39 -15.24
C HIS A 127 -10.19 8.46 -16.71
N GLU A 128 -9.83 7.46 -17.52
CA GLU A 128 -10.24 7.37 -18.92
C GLU A 128 -11.76 7.28 -19.05
N GLN A 129 -12.42 6.46 -18.21
CA GLN A 129 -13.88 6.34 -18.17
C GLN A 129 -14.56 7.65 -17.78
N GLN A 130 -14.04 8.35 -16.76
CA GLN A 130 -14.55 9.66 -16.34
C GLN A 130 -14.40 10.70 -17.45
N THR A 131 -13.25 10.73 -18.12
CA THR A 131 -12.97 11.67 -19.21
C THR A 131 -13.90 11.41 -20.40
N GLN A 132 -14.09 10.15 -20.79
CA GLN A 132 -14.99 9.79 -21.87
C GLN A 132 -16.46 10.10 -21.53
N GLY A 133 -16.88 9.83 -20.29
CA GLY A 133 -18.21 10.20 -19.80
C GLY A 133 -18.47 11.71 -19.90
N MET A 134 -17.51 12.53 -19.47
CA MET A 134 -17.58 13.98 -19.60
C MET A 134 -17.67 14.46 -21.05
N ILE A 135 -16.84 13.90 -21.94
CA ILE A 135 -16.86 14.25 -23.37
C ILE A 135 -18.24 13.95 -23.97
N ASN A 136 -18.82 12.79 -23.67
CA ASN A 136 -20.13 12.41 -24.17
C ASN A 136 -21.24 13.37 -23.66
N LEU A 137 -21.17 13.78 -22.39
CA LEU A 137 -22.09 14.77 -21.81
C LEU A 137 -21.99 16.12 -22.52
N ILE A 138 -20.77 16.62 -22.76
CA ILE A 138 -20.54 17.90 -23.45
C ILE A 138 -21.07 17.85 -24.88
N SER A 139 -20.79 16.77 -25.62
CA SER A 139 -21.30 16.58 -26.98
C SER A 139 -22.83 16.56 -27.03
N ASN A 140 -23.49 15.88 -26.09
CA ASN A 140 -24.95 15.84 -26.02
C ASN A 140 -25.56 17.22 -25.74
N VAL A 141 -24.97 17.99 -24.81
CA VAL A 141 -25.44 19.36 -24.51
C VAL A 141 -25.28 20.27 -25.73
N ALA A 142 -24.14 20.22 -26.40
CA ALA A 142 -23.87 21.03 -27.59
C ALA A 142 -24.86 20.73 -28.74
N SER A 143 -25.22 19.47 -28.95
CA SER A 143 -26.25 19.08 -29.93
C SER A 143 -27.62 19.65 -29.57
N VAL A 144 -28.06 19.53 -28.30
CA VAL A 144 -29.37 20.05 -27.85
C VAL A 144 -29.46 21.58 -28.00
N THR A 145 -28.39 22.32 -27.73
CA THR A 145 -28.37 23.78 -27.87
C THR A 145 -28.29 24.27 -29.32
N SER A 146 -27.94 23.40 -30.27
CA SER A 146 -27.85 23.75 -31.70
C SER A 146 -29.18 23.56 -32.44
N GLU A 147 -30.19 22.97 -31.79
CA GLU A 147 -31.54 22.75 -32.33
C GLU A 147 -32.56 23.83 -31.89
N ILE A 148 -32.10 24.89 -31.22
CA ILE A 148 -32.89 26.06 -30.77
C ILE A 148 -32.44 27.30 -31.56
#